data_AF-A0A0L0FKT0-F1
#
_entry.id   AF-A0A0L0FKT0-F1
#
_cell.length_a   1.000
_cell.length_b   1.000
_cell.length_c   1.000
_cell.angle_alpha   90.00
_cell.angle_beta   90.00
_cell.angle_gamma   90.00
#
_symmetry.space_group_name_H-M   'P 1'
#
loop_
_entity.id
_entity.type
_entity.pdbx_description
1 polymer ?
#
loop_
_entity_poly.entity_id
_entity_poly.type
_entity_poly.pdbx_seq_one_letter_code
_entity_poly.pdbx_strand_id
1 'polypeptide(L)'
;MMGNKQSAEKSDSQPALQGKEAVYVMKHPGHCTGMFWRPNPQDSKQKQIGGDDWPRNQSRLIGTKQTLGGQDWLEVTSWVQAGKQQWSVGCEGLWMPFEQGGLLLHEA
;
A
#
# COMPACT_ATOMS: atom_id res chain seq x y z
N MET A 1 26.91 42.97 10.87
CA MET A 1 26.39 41.97 11.83
C MET A 1 24.92 41.73 11.52
N MET A 2 24.52 40.44 11.45
CA MET A 2 23.15 39.89 11.57
C MET A 2 22.16 40.25 10.44
N GLY A 3 21.52 39.32 9.73
CA GLY A 3 21.52 37.87 9.80
C GLY A 3 20.59 37.31 8.71
N ASN A 4 21.05 36.30 7.96
CA ASN A 4 20.22 35.54 7.03
C ASN A 4 19.29 34.62 7.84
N LYS A 5 17.98 34.78 7.68
CA LYS A 5 16.99 33.78 8.11
C LYS A 5 16.89 32.69 7.05
N GLN A 6 17.70 31.64 7.21
CA GLN A 6 17.43 30.35 6.58
C GLN A 6 16.24 29.71 7.30
N SER A 7 15.11 29.59 6.60
CA SER A 7 13.99 28.78 7.08
C SER A 7 14.30 27.33 6.78
N ALA A 8 14.28 26.53 7.84
CA ALA A 8 14.61 25.12 7.84
C ALA A 8 13.70 24.31 6.90
N GLU A 9 14.31 23.65 5.92
CA GLU A 9 13.72 22.50 5.24
C GLU A 9 13.61 21.37 6.27
N LYS A 10 12.37 21.02 6.63
CA LYS A 10 12.11 19.77 7.37
C LYS A 10 12.28 18.63 6.38
N SER A 11 13.45 18.01 6.42
CA SER A 11 13.69 16.70 5.81
C SER A 11 12.91 15.65 6.61
N ASP A 12 11.67 15.43 6.21
CA ASP A 12 10.88 14.27 6.62
C ASP A 12 11.58 13.04 6.02
N SER A 13 12.35 12.36 6.85
CA SER A 13 13.12 11.19 6.46
C SER A 13 12.18 9.99 6.43
N GLN A 14 11.39 9.86 5.36
CA GLN A 14 10.78 8.58 5.04
C GLN A 14 11.91 7.57 4.81
N PRO A 15 11.93 6.41 5.50
CA PRO A 15 12.90 5.37 5.23
C PRO A 15 12.79 5.00 3.75
N ALA A 16 13.93 4.93 3.06
CA ALA A 16 13.98 4.60 1.63
C ALA A 16 13.29 3.25 1.39
N LEU A 17 12.05 3.33 0.92
CA LEU A 17 11.19 2.20 0.60
C LEU A 17 11.91 1.32 -0.43
N GLN A 18 12.28 0.11 -0.03
CA GLN A 18 13.00 -0.83 -0.89
C GLN A 18 12.02 -1.53 -1.83
N GLY A 19 11.57 -0.81 -2.86
CA GLY A 19 10.77 -1.35 -3.94
C GLY A 19 10.48 -0.28 -4.97
N LYS A 20 10.32 -0.66 -6.24
CA LYS A 20 9.71 0.23 -7.23
C LYS A 20 8.21 0.20 -7.02
N GLU A 21 7.58 1.37 -7.11
CA GLU A 21 6.12 1.43 -7.18
C GLU A 21 5.66 0.72 -8.47
N ALA A 22 4.67 -0.16 -8.34
CA ALA A 22 4.15 -0.96 -9.45
C ALA A 22 2.65 -1.19 -9.29
N VAL A 23 2.02 -1.64 -10.38
CA VAL A 23 0.61 -2.00 -10.40
C VAL A 23 0.48 -3.50 -10.16
N TYR A 24 -0.43 -3.87 -9.27
CA TYR A 24 -0.75 -5.24 -8.93
C TYR A 24 -2.25 -5.49 -9.11
N VAL A 25 -2.60 -6.71 -9.50
CA VAL A 25 -3.98 -7.19 -9.57
C VAL A 25 -4.18 -8.21 -8.47
N MET A 26 -5.23 -8.01 -7.67
CA MET A 26 -5.58 -8.96 -6.62
C MET A 26 -6.31 -10.18 -7.20
N LYS A 27 -5.83 -11.38 -6.87
CA LYS A 27 -6.43 -12.66 -7.24
C LYS A 27 -6.32 -13.61 -6.04
N HIS A 28 -7.21 -13.48 -5.08
CA HIS A 28 -7.24 -14.36 -3.91
C HIS A 28 -7.52 -15.80 -4.34
N PRO A 29 -6.69 -16.77 -3.92
CA PRO A 29 -6.94 -18.19 -4.16
C PRO A 29 -8.04 -18.67 -3.20
N GLY A 30 -9.17 -19.13 -3.74
CA GLY A 30 -10.26 -19.75 -2.95
C GLY A 30 -11.64 -19.09 -3.11
N HIS A 31 -12.56 -19.42 -2.20
CA HIS A 31 -13.96 -18.96 -2.23
C HIS A 31 -14.14 -17.52 -1.73
N CYS A 32 -13.18 -17.00 -0.97
CA CYS A 32 -13.16 -15.60 -0.56
C CYS A 32 -12.65 -14.75 -1.73
N THR A 33 -13.46 -13.81 -2.19
CA THR A 33 -13.11 -12.95 -3.32
C THR A 33 -12.66 -11.55 -2.90
N GLY A 34 -12.57 -11.26 -1.60
CA GLY A 34 -12.26 -9.94 -1.07
C GLY A 34 -11.34 -9.99 0.14
N MET A 35 -10.58 -8.92 0.36
CA MET A 35 -9.51 -8.87 1.35
C MET A 35 -9.56 -7.61 2.20
N PHE A 36 -9.56 -7.78 3.53
CA PHE A 36 -9.41 -6.66 4.45
C PHE A 36 -8.02 -6.03 4.30
N TRP A 37 -7.97 -4.70 4.34
CA TRP A 37 -6.72 -3.99 4.52
C TRP A 37 -6.06 -4.40 5.83
N ARG A 38 -4.74 -4.54 5.79
CA ARG A 38 -3.93 -4.76 6.98
C ARG A 38 -3.32 -3.44 7.43
N PRO A 39 -3.15 -3.25 8.75
CA PRO A 39 -2.30 -2.17 9.25
C PRO A 39 -0.85 -2.44 8.83
N ASN A 40 0.00 -1.42 8.96
CA ASN A 40 1.43 -1.59 8.76
C ASN A 40 1.95 -2.71 9.70
N PRO A 41 2.59 -3.75 9.16
CA PRO A 41 3.04 -4.89 9.96
C PRO A 41 4.19 -4.55 10.92
N GLN A 42 4.87 -3.41 10.74
CA GLN A 42 5.88 -2.89 11.66
C GLN A 42 5.34 -1.84 12.64
N ASP A 43 4.32 -1.06 12.25
CA ASP A 43 3.69 -0.06 13.10
C ASP A 43 2.17 -0.10 13.02
N SER A 44 1.53 -0.84 13.92
CA SER A 44 0.08 -0.97 13.96
C SER A 44 -0.66 0.32 14.34
N LYS A 45 0.04 1.42 14.68
CA LYS A 45 -0.57 2.70 15.05
C LYS A 45 -0.69 3.67 13.87
N GLN A 46 -0.11 3.34 12.71
CA GLN A 46 -0.25 4.16 11.52
C GLN A 46 -1.74 4.37 11.20
N LYS A 47 -2.13 5.63 11.00
CA LYS A 47 -3.51 5.98 10.67
C LYS A 47 -3.83 5.48 9.25
N GLN A 48 -4.99 4.84 9.11
CA GLN A 48 -5.52 4.49 7.80
C GLN A 48 -6.18 5.71 7.15
N ILE A 49 -5.80 5.99 5.90
CA ILE A 49 -6.45 6.99 5.03
C ILE A 49 -6.87 6.29 3.74
N GLY A 50 -8.17 6.39 3.42
CA GLY A 50 -8.79 5.63 2.33
C GLY A 50 -9.06 4.17 2.70
N GLY A 51 -9.39 3.36 1.69
CA GLY A 51 -9.66 1.94 1.88
C GLY A 51 -10.98 1.64 2.62
N ASP A 52 -11.99 2.51 2.48
CA ASP A 52 -13.30 2.32 3.10
C ASP A 52 -13.99 1.02 2.63
N ASP A 53 -13.66 0.59 1.40
CA ASP A 53 -14.06 -0.68 0.82
C ASP A 53 -12.87 -1.66 0.76
N TRP A 54 -13.18 -2.96 0.79
CA TRP A 54 -12.19 -4.02 0.60
C TRP A 54 -12.00 -4.34 -0.89
N PRO A 55 -10.75 -4.49 -1.36
CA PRO A 55 -10.48 -4.91 -2.72
C PRO A 55 -11.08 -6.29 -2.95
N ARG A 56 -11.68 -6.48 -4.12
CA ARG A 56 -12.17 -7.77 -4.63
C ARG A 56 -11.23 -8.31 -5.69
N ASN A 57 -11.35 -9.58 -6.04
CA ASN A 57 -10.60 -10.14 -7.16
C ASN A 57 -10.79 -9.28 -8.40
N GLN A 58 -9.70 -9.02 -9.13
CA GLN A 58 -9.60 -8.06 -10.24
C GLN A 58 -9.51 -6.58 -9.84
N SER A 59 -9.48 -6.23 -8.55
CA SER A 59 -9.07 -4.90 -8.12
C SER A 59 -7.60 -4.67 -8.49
N ARG A 60 -7.28 -3.43 -8.87
CA ARG A 60 -5.91 -3.01 -9.17
C ARG A 60 -5.41 -2.12 -8.04
N LEU A 61 -4.18 -2.36 -7.62
CA LEU A 61 -3.51 -1.67 -6.53
C LEU A 61 -2.20 -1.12 -7.05
N ILE A 62 -1.89 0.12 -6.67
CA ILE A 62 -0.60 0.74 -6.90
C ILE A 62 0.07 0.87 -5.54
N GLY A 63 1.32 0.47 -5.49
CA GLY A 63 2.06 0.55 -4.24
C GLY A 63 3.48 0.05 -4.37
N THR A 64 4.19 0.11 -3.25
CA THR A 64 5.57 -0.33 -3.17
C THR A 64 5.66 -1.66 -2.45
N LYS A 65 6.36 -2.62 -3.07
CA LYS A 65 6.67 -3.89 -2.42
C LYS A 65 7.68 -3.67 -1.29
N GLN A 66 7.41 -4.24 -0.12
CA GLN A 66 8.28 -4.23 1.05
C GLN A 66 8.42 -5.65 1.59
N THR A 67 9.65 -6.07 1.91
CA THR A 67 9.89 -7.33 2.63
C THR A 67 10.04 -7.04 4.12
N LEU A 68 9.05 -7.41 4.93
CA LEU A 68 8.97 -7.11 6.36
C LEU A 68 8.80 -8.41 7.15
N GLY A 69 9.70 -8.68 8.09
CA GLY A 69 9.67 -9.91 8.88
C GLY A 69 9.83 -11.20 8.07
N GLY A 70 10.50 -11.12 6.91
CA GLY A 70 10.67 -12.27 6.00
C GLY A 70 9.46 -12.55 5.10
N GLN A 71 8.46 -11.67 5.10
CA GLN A 71 7.27 -11.79 4.27
C GLN A 71 7.12 -10.56 3.38
N ASP A 72 6.62 -10.76 2.16
CA ASP A 72 6.39 -9.67 1.22
C ASP A 72 5.02 -9.02 1.40
N TRP A 73 5.02 -7.69 1.44
CA TRP A 73 3.85 -6.84 1.60
C TRP A 73 3.83 -5.76 0.52
N LEU A 74 2.65 -5.32 0.15
CA LEU A 74 2.42 -4.13 -0.67
C LEU A 74 1.93 -3.01 0.24
N GLU A 75 2.69 -1.92 0.31
CA GLU A 75 2.21 -0.65 0.85
C GLU A 75 1.46 0.09 -0.26
N VAL A 76 0.15 0.23 -0.11
CA VAL A 76 -0.75 0.71 -1.16
C VAL A 76 -0.93 2.21 -1.07
N THR A 77 -0.59 2.91 -2.15
CA THR A 77 -0.74 4.38 -2.29
C THR A 77 -1.99 4.75 -3.07
N SER A 78 -2.46 3.88 -3.95
CA SER A 78 -3.71 4.04 -4.71
C SER A 78 -4.34 2.70 -5.05
N TRP A 79 -5.66 2.65 -5.21
CA TRP A 79 -6.34 1.43 -5.67
C TRP A 79 -7.64 1.73 -6.42
N VAL A 80 -8.11 0.76 -7.21
CA VAL A 80 -9.41 0.81 -7.88
C VAL A 80 -10.11 -0.54 -7.73
N GLN A 81 -11.38 -0.48 -7.34
CA GLN A 81 -12.21 -1.66 -7.15
C GLN A 81 -12.46 -2.39 -8.48
N ALA A 82 -12.60 -3.71 -8.43
CA ALA A 82 -12.98 -4.52 -9.58
C ALA A 82 -14.22 -3.96 -10.30
N GLY A 83 -14.12 -3.80 -11.63
CA GLY A 83 -15.19 -3.23 -12.46
C GLY A 83 -15.40 -1.72 -12.35
N LYS A 84 -14.60 -1.01 -11.55
CA LYS A 84 -14.59 0.45 -11.48
C LYS A 84 -13.44 1.03 -12.30
N GLN A 85 -13.59 2.30 -12.69
CA GLN A 85 -12.57 3.05 -13.44
C GLN A 85 -11.90 4.14 -12.61
N GLN A 86 -12.57 4.62 -11.55
CA GLN A 86 -12.06 5.70 -10.72
C GLN A 86 -11.12 5.16 -9.64
N TRP A 87 -9.92 5.72 -9.59
CA TRP A 87 -8.93 5.40 -8.57
C TRP A 87 -9.20 6.17 -7.28
N SER A 88 -9.07 5.47 -6.16
CA SER A 88 -8.84 6.07 -4.85
C SER A 88 -7.34 6.35 -4.73
N VAL A 89 -6.97 7.61 -4.59
CA VAL A 89 -5.58 8.10 -4.56
C VAL A 89 -5.24 8.70 -3.19
N GLY A 90 -3.95 8.80 -2.88
CA GLY A 90 -3.48 9.37 -1.61
C GLY A 90 -3.88 8.51 -0.42
N CYS A 91 -3.85 7.19 -0.60
CA CYS A 91 -4.12 6.25 0.47
C CYS A 91 -2.88 6.09 1.35
N GLU A 92 -3.09 5.91 2.65
CA GLU A 92 -2.02 5.68 3.63
C GLU A 92 -2.44 4.60 4.61
N GLY A 93 -1.46 3.84 5.13
CA GLY A 93 -1.72 2.78 6.11
C GLY A 93 -2.50 1.59 5.54
N LEU A 94 -2.59 1.45 4.22
CA LEU A 94 -3.20 0.31 3.55
C LEU A 94 -2.13 -0.70 3.15
N TRP A 95 -2.13 -1.86 3.80
CA TRP A 95 -1.17 -2.92 3.52
C TRP A 95 -1.87 -4.19 3.04
N MET A 96 -1.24 -4.87 2.09
CA MET A 96 -1.73 -6.14 1.56
C MET A 96 -0.57 -7.16 1.49
N PRO A 97 -0.71 -8.38 2.02
CA PRO A 97 0.32 -9.40 1.85
C PRO A 97 0.38 -9.85 0.39
N PHE A 98 1.54 -10.29 -0.07
CA PHE A 98 1.64 -10.94 -1.39
C PHE A 98 1.05 -12.35 -1.41
N GLU A 99 0.98 -13.01 -0.26
CA GLU A 99 0.51 -14.39 -0.13
C GLU A 99 -0.45 -14.57 1.06
N GLN A 100 -1.52 -15.33 0.84
CA GLN A 100 -2.45 -15.78 1.88
C GLN A 100 -3.14 -17.08 1.45
N GLY A 101 -2.60 -18.23 1.87
CA GLY A 101 -3.07 -19.53 1.36
C GLY A 101 -2.72 -19.78 -0.12
N GLY A 102 -1.84 -18.95 -0.69
CA GLY A 102 -1.38 -18.93 -2.08
C GLY A 102 -1.08 -17.50 -2.53
N LEU A 103 -0.56 -17.34 -3.75
CA LEU A 103 -0.23 -16.02 -4.32
C LEU A 103 -1.50 -15.17 -4.48
N LEU A 104 -1.51 -14.00 -3.85
CA LEU A 104 -2.65 -13.07 -3.80
C LEU A 104 -2.46 -11.89 -4.76
N LEU A 105 -1.25 -11.35 -4.86
CA LEU A 105 -0.94 -10.18 -5.66
C LEU A 105 -0.08 -10.58 -6.86
N HIS A 106 -0.53 -10.17 -8.05
CA HIS A 106 0.17 -10.40 -9.30
C HIS A 106 0.52 -9.06 -9.92
N GLU A 107 1.77 -8.85 -10.29
CA GLU A 107 2.16 -7.68 -11.07
C GLU A 107 1.37 -7.65 -12.40
N ALA A 108 0.90 -6.47 -12.79
CA ALA A 108 -0.04 -6.26 -13.89
C ALA A 108 0.64 -5.92 -15.22
#